data_AF-A0A415G6E7-F1
#
_entry.id   AF-A0A415G6E7-F1
#
_cell.length_a   1.000
_cell.length_b   1.000
_cell.length_c   1.000
_cell.angle_alpha   90.00
_cell.angle_beta   90.00
_cell.angle_gamma   90.00
#
_symmetry.space_group_name_H-M   'P 1'
#
loop_
_entity.id
_entity.type
_entity.pdbx_description
1 polymer ?
#
loop_
_entity_poly.entity_id
_entity_poly.type
_entity_poly.pdbx_seq_one_letter_code
_entity_poly.pdbx_strand_id
1 'polypeptide(L)'
;MRDYRKLKEGASETVRSIVIMVNAQLRLFEIPEIKRVFEGTDDIDIPSLGLGVEGNPKKKTALFLVMPSGDSSYNLFINMFYTQLFTVLKRIADNRRDGQLPIHVRLWADEYYAGPKPLNCETLLGEIRSRNMSIVPILQDIAQIKTLYPNDKWEIFTGNCATTVFLGSGATAHTTHQWVSDMLEDMTIDSRSESLGHSQGSGNLQMSKAGMKLMTPGQISRMPKNDCILFLKGERPIYDKKNWPFNTEVFKEAEKIAGQNGYKNPVYVSYDERNKKYITTRFESRLNYISKEEFTFFEEKAKEDSSIQTFQIDEEAFLYLNFNETPQPSLRELEKMVKEIQVAEVNEEEEEKETDQQPDMLQDRGQWDLSGDIIDCFRRYSSELSPEEQEEIIKGIEEGMTD
;
A
#
# COMPACT_ATOMS: atom_id res chain seq x y z
N MET A 1 -15.99 15.02 -26.84
CA MET A 1 -16.20 15.54 -28.22
C MET A 1 -17.43 16.43 -28.36
N ARG A 2 -18.62 16.02 -27.89
CA ARG A 2 -19.87 16.82 -28.03
C ARG A 2 -19.81 18.18 -27.31
N ASP A 3 -19.32 18.19 -26.07
CA ASP A 3 -19.35 19.41 -25.25
C ASP A 3 -18.24 20.41 -25.62
N TYR A 4 -17.11 19.94 -26.15
CA TYR A 4 -16.06 20.80 -26.72
C TYR A 4 -16.54 21.54 -27.98
N ARG A 5 -17.38 20.91 -28.81
CA ARG A 5 -17.98 21.57 -29.97
C ARG A 5 -18.95 22.67 -29.54
N LYS A 6 -19.83 22.38 -28.57
CA LYS A 6 -20.73 23.38 -27.97
C LYS A 6 -19.98 24.55 -27.34
N LEU A 7 -18.85 24.28 -26.70
CA LEU A 7 -17.97 25.34 -26.17
C LEU A 7 -17.45 26.22 -27.31
N LYS A 8 -16.90 25.63 -28.38
CA LYS A 8 -16.35 26.38 -29.53
C LYS A 8 -17.40 27.22 -30.28
N GLU A 9 -18.66 26.82 -30.25
CA GLU A 9 -19.79 27.54 -30.86
C GLU A 9 -20.30 28.70 -29.97
N GLY A 10 -19.83 28.82 -28.73
CA GLY A 10 -20.18 29.90 -27.82
C GLY A 10 -19.51 31.24 -28.16
N ALA A 11 -19.98 32.33 -27.54
CA ALA A 11 -19.40 33.66 -27.71
C ALA A 11 -17.91 33.69 -27.31
N SER A 12 -17.08 34.33 -28.13
CA SER A 12 -15.61 34.30 -28.01
C SER A 12 -15.09 34.74 -26.63
N GLU A 13 -15.69 35.76 -26.02
CA GLU A 13 -15.35 36.22 -24.67
C GLU A 13 -15.68 35.17 -23.59
N THR A 14 -16.84 34.51 -23.70
CA THR A 14 -17.25 33.44 -22.79
C THR A 14 -16.35 32.23 -22.91
N VAL A 15 -15.98 31.83 -24.13
CA VAL A 15 -15.04 30.73 -24.36
C VAL A 15 -13.68 31.04 -23.75
N ARG A 16 -13.18 32.26 -23.95
CA ARG A 16 -11.89 32.68 -23.39
C ARG A 16 -11.91 32.67 -21.86
N SER A 17 -12.99 33.13 -21.23
CA SER A 17 -13.17 33.08 -19.78
C SER A 17 -13.17 31.64 -19.24
N ILE A 18 -13.88 30.73 -19.91
CA ILE A 18 -13.92 29.30 -19.54
C ILE A 18 -12.53 28.66 -19.69
N VAL A 19 -11.81 28.94 -20.77
CA VAL A 19 -10.45 28.40 -20.98
C VAL A 19 -9.49 28.90 -19.91
N ILE A 20 -9.56 30.18 -19.52
CA ILE A 20 -8.73 30.72 -18.43
C ILE A 20 -9.05 30.02 -17.10
N MET A 21 -10.33 29.79 -16.81
CA MET A 21 -10.75 29.07 -15.60
C MET A 21 -10.25 27.62 -15.59
N VAL A 22 -10.36 26.91 -16.72
CA VAL A 22 -9.85 25.54 -16.86
C VAL A 22 -8.33 25.49 -16.72
N ASN A 23 -7.60 26.41 -17.36
CA ASN A 23 -6.15 26.50 -17.20
C ASN A 23 -5.75 26.79 -15.75
N ALA A 24 -6.48 27.65 -15.04
CA ALA A 24 -6.23 27.90 -13.63
C ALA A 24 -6.42 26.64 -12.76
N GLN A 25 -7.42 25.82 -13.08
CA GLN A 25 -7.66 24.53 -12.40
C GLN A 25 -6.61 23.47 -12.76
N LEU A 26 -6.14 23.45 -14.01
CA LEU A 26 -5.16 22.47 -14.50
C LEU A 26 -3.71 22.87 -14.21
N ARG A 27 -3.45 24.10 -13.75
CA ARG A 27 -2.10 24.60 -13.44
C ARG A 27 -1.31 23.68 -12.51
N LEU A 28 -1.96 22.99 -11.58
CA LEU A 28 -1.29 22.05 -10.68
C LEU A 28 -0.69 20.84 -11.44
N PHE A 29 -1.27 20.44 -12.56
CA PHE A 29 -0.73 19.35 -13.41
C PHE A 29 0.49 19.79 -14.23
N GLU A 30 0.78 21.09 -14.32
CA GLU A 30 1.99 21.60 -14.99
C GLU A 30 3.24 21.52 -14.10
N ILE A 31 3.06 21.31 -12.80
CA ILE A 31 4.16 21.16 -11.83
C ILE A 31 4.95 19.89 -12.19
N PRO A 32 6.27 19.96 -12.45
CA PRO A 32 7.06 18.82 -12.93
C PRO A 32 6.95 17.57 -12.05
N GLU A 33 6.87 17.75 -10.74
CA GLU A 33 6.72 16.70 -9.74
C GLU A 33 5.40 15.94 -9.91
N ILE A 34 4.30 16.68 -10.12
CA ILE A 34 2.97 16.10 -10.35
C ILE A 34 2.91 15.49 -11.75
N LYS A 35 3.45 16.20 -12.73
CA LYS A 35 3.50 15.76 -14.12
C LYS A 35 4.17 14.38 -14.22
N ARG A 36 5.25 14.13 -13.47
CA ARG A 36 5.90 12.82 -13.37
C ARG A 36 4.97 11.70 -12.91
N VAL A 37 4.09 11.97 -11.94
CA VAL A 37 3.12 10.98 -11.42
C VAL A 37 2.10 10.60 -12.50
N PHE A 38 1.73 11.55 -13.37
CA PHE A 38 0.71 11.35 -14.41
C PHE A 38 1.28 11.05 -15.82
N GLU A 39 2.57 11.31 -16.07
CA GLU A 39 3.23 11.05 -17.36
C GLU A 39 3.64 9.60 -17.56
N GLY A 40 3.77 8.83 -16.48
CA GLY A 40 4.17 7.43 -16.51
C GLY A 40 3.11 6.51 -17.12
N THR A 41 3.51 5.28 -17.44
CA THR A 41 2.58 4.16 -17.63
C THR A 41 1.68 4.00 -16.40
N ASP A 42 0.46 3.50 -16.59
CA ASP A 42 -0.50 3.26 -15.49
C ASP A 42 0.04 2.16 -14.57
N ASP A 43 0.81 2.57 -13.56
CA ASP A 43 1.53 1.68 -12.64
C ASP A 43 0.63 1.15 -11.51
N ILE A 44 -0.57 1.73 -11.34
CA ILE A 44 -1.46 1.38 -10.24
C ILE A 44 -2.56 0.46 -10.78
N ASP A 45 -2.35 -0.85 -10.64
CA ASP A 45 -3.39 -1.85 -10.90
C ASP A 45 -4.45 -1.81 -9.78
N ILE A 46 -5.44 -0.92 -9.94
CA ILE A 46 -6.61 -0.83 -9.06
C ILE A 46 -7.35 -2.17 -8.92
N PRO A 47 -7.66 -2.91 -10.02
CA PRO A 47 -8.25 -4.25 -9.92
C PRO A 47 -7.53 -5.21 -8.97
N SER A 48 -6.19 -5.18 -8.92
CA SER A 48 -5.42 -6.05 -8.01
C SER A 48 -5.78 -5.89 -6.54
N LEU A 49 -6.28 -4.72 -6.11
CA LEU A 49 -6.67 -4.49 -4.72
C LEU A 49 -7.87 -5.36 -4.32
N GLY A 50 -8.80 -5.60 -5.25
CA GLY A 50 -10.01 -6.39 -5.02
C GLY A 50 -9.93 -7.84 -5.49
N LEU A 51 -9.14 -8.12 -6.53
CA LEU A 51 -8.99 -9.45 -7.16
C LEU A 51 -7.71 -10.18 -6.71
N GLY A 52 -6.73 -9.43 -6.21
CA GLY A 52 -5.36 -9.89 -5.95
C GLY A 52 -4.43 -9.68 -7.12
N VAL A 53 -3.12 -9.76 -6.89
CA VAL A 53 -2.10 -9.60 -7.94
C VAL A 53 -2.35 -10.63 -9.05
N GLU A 54 -2.48 -10.15 -10.28
CA GLU A 54 -2.86 -10.95 -11.46
C GLU A 54 -4.15 -11.76 -11.23
N GLY A 55 -5.07 -11.26 -10.40
CA GLY A 55 -6.33 -11.93 -10.09
C GLY A 55 -6.21 -13.15 -9.17
N ASN A 56 -5.08 -13.33 -8.46
CA ASN A 56 -4.93 -14.37 -7.44
C ASN A 56 -5.39 -13.86 -6.05
N PRO A 57 -6.51 -14.37 -5.49
CA PRO A 57 -7.01 -13.90 -4.20
C PRO A 57 -6.06 -14.14 -3.00
N LYS A 58 -5.09 -15.04 -3.13
CA LYS A 58 -4.07 -15.29 -2.10
C LYS A 58 -3.03 -14.16 -2.02
N LYS A 59 -2.75 -13.49 -3.16
CA LYS A 59 -1.78 -12.39 -3.23
C LYS A 59 -2.48 -11.06 -2.97
N LYS A 60 -2.42 -10.61 -1.72
CA LYS A 60 -3.01 -9.32 -1.29
C LYS A 60 -2.08 -8.17 -1.62
N THR A 61 -2.67 -7.04 -2.00
CA THR A 61 -1.95 -5.79 -2.27
C THR A 61 -2.20 -4.79 -1.13
N ALA A 62 -1.14 -4.12 -0.66
CA ALA A 62 -1.23 -2.98 0.25
C ALA A 62 -0.75 -1.72 -0.46
N LEU A 63 -1.58 -0.68 -0.48
CA LEU A 63 -1.27 0.60 -1.09
C LEU A 63 -1.08 1.66 -0.01
N PHE A 64 0.09 2.28 0.02
CA PHE A 64 0.42 3.37 0.93
C PHE A 64 0.38 4.70 0.19
N LEU A 65 -0.55 5.57 0.60
CA LEU A 65 -0.64 6.93 0.08
C LEU A 65 0.01 7.87 1.09
N VAL A 66 1.27 8.23 0.82
CA VAL A 66 2.06 9.08 1.70
C VAL A 66 1.94 10.53 1.25
N MET A 67 1.60 11.42 2.18
CA MET A 67 1.51 12.85 1.93
C MET A 67 2.34 13.62 2.95
N PRO A 68 2.93 14.76 2.56
CA PRO A 68 3.55 15.67 3.51
C PRO A 68 2.50 16.26 4.46
N SER A 69 2.81 16.33 5.75
CA SER A 69 1.93 16.90 6.75
C SER A 69 1.77 18.41 6.56
N GLY A 70 0.53 18.90 6.56
CA GLY A 70 0.23 20.34 6.63
C GLY A 70 -0.04 21.06 5.30
N ASP A 71 0.15 20.39 4.15
CA ASP A 71 -0.18 20.97 2.84
C ASP A 71 -1.41 20.30 2.21
N SER A 72 -2.51 21.05 2.14
CA SER A 72 -3.77 20.57 1.53
C SER A 72 -3.80 20.69 0.01
N SER A 73 -2.80 21.31 -0.62
CA SER A 73 -2.76 21.56 -2.07
C SER A 73 -2.83 20.27 -2.88
N TYR A 74 -2.27 19.19 -2.35
CA TYR A 74 -2.24 17.87 -3.00
C TYR A 74 -3.44 16.98 -2.68
N ASN A 75 -4.33 17.39 -1.77
CA ASN A 75 -5.51 16.60 -1.41
C ASN A 75 -6.42 16.34 -2.62
N LEU A 76 -6.43 17.24 -3.61
CA LEU A 76 -7.19 17.08 -4.85
C LEU A 76 -6.82 15.77 -5.58
N PHE A 77 -5.53 15.44 -5.68
CA PHE A 77 -5.06 14.27 -6.41
C PHE A 77 -5.49 12.99 -5.72
N ILE A 78 -5.36 12.94 -4.39
CA ILE A 78 -5.77 11.78 -3.61
C ILE A 78 -7.30 11.63 -3.58
N ASN A 79 -8.06 12.73 -3.52
CA ASN A 79 -9.52 12.70 -3.64
C ASN A 79 -9.97 12.13 -5.00
N MET A 80 -9.29 12.54 -6.08
CA MET A 80 -9.54 12.01 -7.42
C MET A 80 -9.21 10.52 -7.48
N PHE A 81 -8.04 10.14 -6.93
CA PHE A 81 -7.62 8.74 -6.85
C PHE A 81 -8.63 7.88 -6.08
N TYR A 82 -9.08 8.31 -4.89
CA TYR A 82 -10.09 7.58 -4.12
C TYR A 82 -11.41 7.43 -4.87
N THR A 83 -11.84 8.49 -5.55
CA THR A 83 -13.09 8.45 -6.33
C THR A 83 -12.96 7.44 -7.46
N GLN A 84 -11.84 7.41 -8.17
CA GLN A 84 -11.57 6.44 -9.22
C GLN A 84 -11.46 5.02 -8.65
N LEU A 85 -10.72 4.84 -7.55
CA LEU A 85 -10.53 3.57 -6.85
C LEU A 85 -11.87 2.91 -6.53
N PHE A 86 -12.74 3.61 -5.79
CA PHE A 86 -14.05 3.05 -5.43
C PHE A 86 -14.96 2.87 -6.65
N THR A 87 -14.88 3.73 -7.66
CA THR A 87 -15.70 3.58 -8.87
C THR A 87 -15.33 2.32 -9.65
N VAL A 88 -14.05 2.07 -9.84
CA VAL A 88 -13.55 0.87 -10.54
C VAL A 88 -13.88 -0.39 -9.74
N LEU A 89 -13.58 -0.39 -8.44
CA LEU A 89 -13.83 -1.55 -7.57
C LEU A 89 -15.32 -1.87 -7.46
N LYS A 90 -16.21 -0.86 -7.36
CA LYS A 90 -17.67 -1.08 -7.40
C LYS A 90 -18.09 -1.72 -8.71
N ARG A 91 -17.59 -1.23 -9.85
CA ARG A 91 -17.93 -1.76 -11.17
C ARG A 91 -17.47 -3.21 -11.34
N ILE A 92 -16.29 -3.55 -10.81
CA ILE A 92 -15.79 -4.93 -10.79
C ILE A 92 -16.72 -5.81 -9.95
N ALA A 93 -17.08 -5.38 -8.74
CA ALA A 93 -17.99 -6.12 -7.88
C ALA A 93 -19.38 -6.32 -8.53
N ASP A 94 -19.94 -5.28 -9.14
CA ASP A 94 -21.27 -5.31 -9.77
C ASP A 94 -21.33 -6.22 -11.01
N ASN A 95 -20.21 -6.40 -11.71
CA ASN A 95 -20.11 -7.29 -12.86
C ASN A 95 -19.90 -8.76 -12.47
N ARG A 96 -19.69 -9.07 -11.19
CA ARG A 96 -19.53 -10.44 -10.70
C ARG A 96 -20.86 -11.03 -10.25
N ARG A 97 -20.98 -12.36 -10.33
CA ARG A 97 -22.20 -13.11 -9.96
C ARG A 97 -22.59 -12.95 -8.48
N ASP A 98 -21.60 -12.77 -7.61
CA ASP A 98 -21.75 -12.62 -6.16
C ASP A 98 -21.99 -11.17 -5.73
N GLY A 99 -21.81 -10.19 -6.64
CA GLY A 99 -21.90 -8.77 -6.33
C GLY A 99 -20.81 -8.29 -5.36
N GLN A 100 -19.74 -9.08 -5.15
CA GLN A 100 -18.73 -8.88 -4.13
C GLN A 100 -17.31 -9.05 -4.66
N LEU A 101 -16.37 -8.30 -4.06
CA LEU A 101 -14.95 -8.52 -4.32
C LEU A 101 -14.45 -9.77 -3.58
N PRO A 102 -13.61 -10.61 -4.22
CA PRO A 102 -12.98 -11.76 -3.57
C PRO A 102 -12.16 -11.38 -2.33
N ILE A 103 -11.42 -10.28 -2.40
CA ILE A 103 -10.63 -9.73 -1.29
C ILE A 103 -11.38 -8.56 -0.68
N HIS A 104 -11.47 -8.53 0.65
CA HIS A 104 -12.03 -7.40 1.37
C HIS A 104 -11.09 -6.18 1.30
N VAL A 105 -11.51 -5.15 0.57
CA VAL A 105 -10.74 -3.91 0.43
C VAL A 105 -11.08 -2.97 1.58
N ARG A 106 -10.06 -2.55 2.34
CA ARG A 106 -10.20 -1.66 3.48
C ARG A 106 -9.37 -0.39 3.30
N LEU A 107 -10.03 0.77 3.32
CA LEU A 107 -9.36 2.06 3.37
C LEU A 107 -9.15 2.47 4.83
N TRP A 108 -7.90 2.67 5.24
CA TRP A 108 -7.54 3.29 6.51
C TRP A 108 -7.29 4.77 6.30
N ALA A 109 -8.12 5.63 6.91
CA ALA A 109 -7.97 7.07 6.79
C ALA A 109 -7.56 7.65 8.16
N ASP A 110 -6.24 7.70 8.39
CA ASP A 110 -5.60 8.07 9.67
C ASP A 110 -5.99 9.49 10.15
N GLU A 111 -5.96 10.47 9.24
CA GLU A 111 -6.38 11.84 9.52
C GLU A 111 -7.60 12.18 8.67
N TYR A 112 -8.76 11.64 9.00
CA TYR A 112 -9.97 11.80 8.17
C TYR A 112 -10.47 13.26 8.14
N TYR A 113 -10.16 14.06 9.16
CA TYR A 113 -10.58 15.46 9.24
C TYR A 113 -9.83 16.37 8.27
N ALA A 114 -8.51 16.43 8.40
CA ALA A 114 -7.67 17.28 7.54
C ALA A 114 -7.29 16.60 6.21
N GLY A 115 -7.39 15.27 6.15
CA GLY A 115 -6.95 14.48 5.01
C GLY A 115 -7.92 14.43 3.82
N PRO A 116 -7.46 13.82 2.72
CA PRO A 116 -8.25 13.54 1.55
C PRO A 116 -9.32 12.50 1.87
N LYS A 117 -10.47 12.66 1.22
CA LYS A 117 -11.64 11.82 1.39
C LYS A 117 -12.33 11.59 0.05
N PRO A 118 -12.88 10.40 -0.18
CA PRO A 118 -13.73 10.14 -1.34
C PRO A 118 -14.87 11.17 -1.47
N LEU A 119 -15.33 11.40 -2.69
CA LEU A 119 -16.52 12.20 -2.92
C LEU A 119 -17.75 11.54 -2.28
N ASN A 120 -18.62 12.33 -1.62
CA ASN A 120 -19.88 11.87 -1.01
C ASN A 120 -19.73 10.61 -0.13
N CYS A 121 -18.76 10.63 0.79
CA CYS A 121 -18.44 9.50 1.66
C CYS A 121 -19.65 8.96 2.45
N GLU A 122 -20.60 9.81 2.85
CA GLU A 122 -21.79 9.42 3.59
C GLU A 122 -22.65 8.41 2.83
N THR A 123 -22.82 8.63 1.52
CA THR A 123 -23.55 7.73 0.62
C THR A 123 -22.67 6.52 0.27
N LEU A 124 -21.39 6.77 0.02
CA LEU A 124 -20.42 5.74 -0.33
C LEU A 124 -20.37 4.63 0.74
N LEU A 125 -20.32 4.99 2.02
CA LEU A 125 -20.29 4.04 3.14
C LEU A 125 -21.48 3.07 3.14
N GLY A 126 -22.67 3.55 2.77
CA GLY A 126 -23.86 2.70 2.64
C GLY A 126 -23.78 1.72 1.47
N GLU A 127 -23.18 2.13 0.35
CA GLU A 127 -23.11 1.33 -0.87
C GLU A 127 -21.99 0.29 -0.90
N ILE A 128 -20.84 0.58 -0.27
CA ILE A 128 -19.65 -0.27 -0.36
C ILE A 128 -19.76 -1.56 0.47
N ARG A 129 -20.61 -1.54 1.50
CA ARG A 129 -20.77 -2.66 2.44
C ARG A 129 -21.15 -3.96 1.73
N SER A 130 -22.10 -3.92 0.80
CA SER A 130 -22.58 -5.11 0.08
C SER A 130 -21.55 -5.67 -0.90
N ARG A 131 -20.51 -4.89 -1.25
CA ARG A 131 -19.47 -5.21 -2.23
C ARG A 131 -18.16 -5.68 -1.60
N ASN A 132 -18.20 -6.04 -0.31
CA ASN A 132 -17.04 -6.47 0.47
C ASN A 132 -15.94 -5.39 0.56
N MET A 133 -16.35 -4.16 0.88
CA MET A 133 -15.45 -3.02 1.06
C MET A 133 -15.77 -2.27 2.37
N SER A 134 -14.75 -1.69 3.01
CA SER A 134 -14.92 -0.89 4.22
C SER A 134 -13.97 0.31 4.28
N ILE A 135 -14.36 1.30 5.08
CA ILE A 135 -13.54 2.46 5.41
C ILE A 135 -13.42 2.51 6.93
N VAL A 136 -12.20 2.75 7.41
CA VAL A 136 -11.89 2.98 8.83
C VAL A 136 -11.45 4.43 8.96
N PRO A 137 -12.39 5.36 9.18
CA PRO A 137 -12.07 6.75 9.44
C PRO A 137 -11.54 6.90 10.88
N ILE A 138 -10.35 7.47 11.01
CA ILE A 138 -9.75 7.79 12.31
C ILE A 138 -9.90 9.29 12.52
N LEU A 139 -10.39 9.63 13.72
CA LEU A 139 -10.75 10.99 14.13
C LEU A 139 -10.22 11.22 15.55
N GLN A 140 -9.80 12.45 15.83
CA GLN A 140 -9.32 12.85 17.14
C GLN A 140 -10.46 13.24 18.08
N ASP A 141 -11.53 13.84 17.53
CA ASP A 141 -12.70 14.31 18.26
C ASP A 141 -13.96 14.17 17.40
N ILE A 142 -15.09 13.87 18.01
CA ILE A 142 -16.39 13.91 17.34
C ILE A 142 -16.76 15.32 16.83
N ALA A 143 -16.17 16.38 17.38
CA ALA A 143 -16.33 17.74 16.86
C ALA A 143 -15.82 17.88 15.42
N GLN A 144 -14.83 17.09 15.02
CA GLN A 144 -14.29 17.08 13.66
C GLN A 144 -15.34 16.57 12.67
N ILE A 145 -16.01 15.45 12.97
CA ILE A 145 -17.04 14.89 12.07
C ILE A 145 -18.27 15.80 11.98
N LYS A 146 -18.64 16.47 13.08
CA LYS A 146 -19.73 17.47 13.10
C LYS A 146 -19.44 18.66 12.19
N THR A 147 -18.18 19.09 12.13
CA THR A 147 -17.74 20.19 11.26
C THR A 147 -17.74 19.77 9.79
N LEU A 148 -17.30 18.55 9.49
CA LEU A 148 -17.30 18.01 8.12
C LEU A 148 -18.72 17.80 7.57
N TYR A 149 -19.64 17.36 8.42
CA TYR A 149 -21.00 16.97 8.04
C TYR A 149 -22.04 17.76 8.84
N PRO A 150 -22.34 19.01 8.43
CA PRO A 150 -23.33 19.84 9.09
C PRO A 150 -24.75 19.31 8.91
N ASN A 151 -25.70 19.86 9.67
CA ASN A 151 -27.13 19.52 9.64
C ASN A 151 -27.38 18.04 9.98
N ASP A 152 -26.74 17.54 11.04
CA ASP A 152 -26.89 16.18 11.58
C ASP A 152 -26.53 15.04 10.60
N LYS A 153 -25.93 15.37 9.44
CA LYS A 153 -25.39 14.38 8.50
C LYS A 153 -24.28 13.52 9.11
N TRP A 154 -23.59 14.03 10.14
CA TRP A 154 -22.59 13.26 10.89
C TRP A 154 -23.22 12.04 11.62
N GLU A 155 -24.51 12.10 11.99
CA GLU A 155 -25.23 10.97 12.58
C GLU A 155 -25.46 9.86 11.55
N ILE A 156 -25.77 10.24 10.30
CA ILE A 156 -25.88 9.29 9.19
C ILE A 156 -24.54 8.61 8.94
N PHE A 157 -23.45 9.39 8.94
CA PHE A 157 -22.10 8.86 8.77
C PHE A 157 -21.74 7.85 9.87
N THR A 158 -21.93 8.23 11.14
CA THR A 158 -21.62 7.35 12.28
C THR A 158 -22.56 6.14 12.35
N GLY A 159 -23.82 6.28 11.96
CA GLY A 159 -24.78 5.18 11.86
C GLY A 159 -24.43 4.13 10.80
N ASN A 160 -23.70 4.51 9.74
CA ASN A 160 -23.18 3.58 8.74
C ASN A 160 -21.95 2.80 9.24
N CYS A 161 -21.26 3.27 10.28
CA CYS A 161 -20.15 2.56 10.90
C CYS A 161 -20.67 1.43 11.79
N ALA A 162 -20.35 0.18 11.43
CA ALA A 162 -20.78 -0.99 12.21
C ALA A 162 -20.08 -1.14 13.56
N THR A 163 -18.90 -0.53 13.68
CA THR A 163 -18.05 -0.58 14.88
C THR A 163 -17.48 0.80 15.13
N THR A 164 -17.46 1.22 16.39
CA THR A 164 -16.76 2.41 16.85
C THR A 164 -15.81 2.04 17.96
N VAL A 165 -14.56 2.50 17.88
CA VAL A 165 -13.54 2.26 18.90
C VAL A 165 -13.14 3.61 19.48
N PHE A 166 -13.37 3.78 20.77
CA PHE A 166 -12.91 4.94 21.52
C PHE A 166 -11.56 4.62 22.16
N LEU A 167 -10.52 5.33 21.72
CA LEU A 167 -9.14 5.16 22.19
C LEU A 167 -8.73 6.22 23.23
N GLY A 168 -9.67 7.04 23.70
CA GLY A 168 -9.38 8.23 24.51
C GLY A 168 -9.42 9.51 23.69
N SER A 169 -9.59 10.63 24.36
CA SER A 169 -9.67 11.97 23.77
C SER A 169 -8.94 12.99 24.63
N GLY A 170 -8.70 14.19 24.09
CA GLY A 170 -8.07 15.28 24.84
C GLY A 170 -8.89 15.66 26.08
N ALA A 171 -8.22 16.17 27.12
CA ALA A 171 -8.86 16.50 28.40
C ALA A 171 -10.04 17.48 28.27
N THR A 172 -10.02 18.35 27.25
CA THR A 172 -11.04 19.37 27.00
C THR A 172 -12.12 18.95 25.99
N ALA A 173 -12.08 17.70 25.49
CA ALA A 173 -13.02 17.17 24.50
C ALA A 173 -14.40 16.83 25.11
N HIS A 174 -15.06 17.82 25.72
CA HIS A 174 -16.32 17.64 26.45
C HIS A 174 -17.42 16.99 25.60
N THR A 175 -17.53 17.37 24.33
CA THR A 175 -18.52 16.81 23.39
C THR A 175 -18.30 15.32 23.15
N THR A 176 -17.04 14.90 23.01
CA THR A 176 -16.69 13.48 22.84
C THR A 176 -16.96 12.71 24.12
N HIS A 177 -16.53 13.23 25.28
CA HIS A 177 -16.77 12.56 26.57
C HIS A 177 -18.26 12.39 26.85
N GLN A 178 -19.07 13.41 26.54
CA GLN A 178 -20.52 13.35 26.68
C GLN A 178 -21.12 12.30 25.74
N TRP A 179 -20.72 12.30 24.46
CA TRP A 179 -21.22 11.34 23.48
C TRP A 179 -20.90 9.89 23.87
N VAL A 180 -19.68 9.59 24.32
CA VAL A 180 -19.30 8.26 24.80
C VAL A 180 -20.11 7.87 26.05
N SER A 181 -20.32 8.82 26.97
CA SER A 181 -21.11 8.62 28.19
C SER A 181 -22.56 8.27 27.87
N ASP A 182 -23.15 8.96 26.89
CA ASP A 182 -24.51 8.73 26.45
C ASP A 182 -24.64 7.38 25.72
N MET A 183 -23.63 6.96 24.94
CA MET A 183 -23.60 5.66 24.28
C MET A 183 -23.39 4.46 25.22
N LEU A 184 -22.79 4.68 26.39
CA LEU A 184 -22.65 3.66 27.44
C LEU A 184 -23.93 3.44 28.25
N GLU A 185 -24.89 4.36 28.11
CA GLU A 185 -26.18 4.37 28.81
C GLU A 185 -26.06 4.41 30.35
N ASP A 186 -27.21 4.27 31.02
CA ASP A 186 -27.34 4.32 32.48
C ASP A 186 -27.36 2.92 33.09
N MET A 187 -26.73 2.77 34.25
CA MET A 187 -26.90 1.64 35.15
C MET A 187 -27.94 1.94 36.24
N THR A 188 -28.65 0.92 36.69
CA THR A 188 -29.49 1.03 37.89
C THR A 188 -28.67 0.64 39.11
N ILE A 189 -28.62 1.53 40.11
CA ILE A 189 -27.97 1.29 41.40
C ILE A 189 -29.04 1.17 42.46
N ASP A 190 -29.00 0.07 43.21
CA ASP A 190 -29.76 -0.09 44.45
C ASP A 190 -28.96 0.56 45.58
N SER A 191 -29.43 1.72 46.04
CA SER A 191 -28.85 2.46 47.15
C SER A 191 -29.48 1.99 48.46
N ARG A 192 -28.63 1.67 49.44
CA ARG A 192 -29.03 1.35 50.81
C ARG A 192 -28.49 2.42 51.72
N SER A 193 -29.36 3.26 52.27
CA SER A 193 -28.98 4.22 53.31
C SER A 193 -29.28 3.64 54.68
N GLU A 194 -28.25 3.61 55.52
CA GLU A 194 -28.36 3.24 56.93
C GLU A 194 -28.11 4.48 57.78
N SER A 195 -29.10 4.85 58.60
CA SER A 195 -28.90 5.89 59.61
C SER A 195 -28.76 5.25 60.98
N LEU A 196 -27.58 5.41 61.59
CA LEU A 196 -27.34 4.98 62.97
C LEU A 196 -27.75 6.11 63.92
N GLY A 197 -28.91 5.94 64.58
CA GLY A 197 -29.37 6.85 65.63
C GLY A 197 -28.48 6.76 66.87
N HIS A 198 -28.14 7.92 67.46
CA HIS A 198 -27.31 8.02 68.69
C HIS A 198 -28.05 7.67 70.00
N SER A 199 -29.32 7.27 69.94
CA SER A 199 -30.08 6.80 71.10
C SER A 199 -30.67 5.41 70.84
N GLN A 200 -30.77 4.64 71.92
CA GLN A 200 -30.92 3.18 71.92
C GLN A 200 -31.83 2.59 70.84
N GLY A 201 -31.22 1.81 69.93
CA GLY A 201 -31.85 0.63 69.34
C GLY A 201 -32.70 0.80 68.08
N SER A 202 -32.81 1.99 67.47
CA SER A 202 -33.59 2.18 66.25
C SER A 202 -32.72 2.60 65.06
N GLY A 203 -32.28 1.62 64.26
CA GLY A 203 -31.70 1.85 62.93
C GLY A 203 -32.80 1.82 61.88
N ASN A 204 -32.97 2.90 61.11
CA ASN A 204 -33.87 2.92 59.96
C ASN A 204 -33.10 2.50 58.70
N LEU A 205 -33.64 1.51 57.98
CA LEU A 205 -33.07 1.03 56.72
C LEU A 205 -33.94 1.52 55.57
N GLN A 206 -33.40 2.38 54.70
CA GLN A 206 -34.11 2.81 53.50
C GLN A 206 -33.37 2.32 52.26
N MET A 207 -34.08 1.58 51.41
CA MET A 207 -33.57 1.16 50.10
C MET A 207 -34.26 1.98 49.02
N SER A 208 -33.49 2.54 48.09
CA SER A 208 -33.99 3.27 46.93
C SER A 208 -33.25 2.83 45.67
N LYS A 209 -33.95 2.82 44.53
CA LYS A 209 -33.34 2.55 43.23
C LYS A 209 -33.10 3.88 42.51
N ALA A 210 -31.90 4.09 41.99
CA ALA A 210 -31.55 5.29 41.22
C ALA A 210 -30.84 4.90 39.92
N GLY A 211 -31.13 5.62 38.84
CA GLY A 211 -30.37 5.54 37.59
C GLY A 211 -29.12 6.41 37.68
N MET A 212 -27.98 5.88 37.27
CA MET A 212 -26.71 6.61 37.18
C MET A 212 -25.99 6.22 35.89
N LYS A 213 -25.32 7.17 35.23
CA LYS A 213 -24.52 6.86 34.03
C LYS A 213 -23.51 5.74 34.31
N LEU A 214 -23.39 4.79 33.38
CA LEU A 214 -22.43 3.68 33.51
C LEU A 214 -20.99 4.22 33.69
N MET A 215 -20.66 5.26 32.92
CA MET A 215 -19.43 6.03 33.08
C MET A 215 -19.72 7.51 32.83
N THR A 216 -19.38 8.36 33.80
CA THR A 216 -19.57 9.81 33.66
C THR A 216 -18.58 10.41 32.65
N PRO A 217 -18.89 11.55 32.01
CA PRO A 217 -17.94 12.22 31.11
C PRO A 217 -16.59 12.53 31.77
N GLY A 218 -16.60 12.86 33.06
CA GLY A 218 -15.39 13.09 33.84
C GLY A 218 -14.55 11.83 34.05
N GLN A 219 -15.18 10.66 34.21
CA GLN A 219 -14.46 9.37 34.26
C GLN A 219 -13.88 9.02 32.89
N ILE A 220 -14.62 9.23 31.81
CA ILE A 220 -14.17 8.97 30.43
C ILE A 220 -12.96 9.83 30.09
N SER A 221 -12.97 11.11 30.49
CA SER A 221 -11.83 12.03 30.31
C SER A 221 -10.56 11.56 31.03
N ARG A 222 -10.70 10.81 32.13
CA ARG A 222 -9.59 10.26 32.92
C ARG A 222 -9.30 8.80 32.60
N MET A 223 -9.86 8.25 31.52
CA MET A 223 -9.62 6.87 31.12
C MET A 223 -8.11 6.63 30.90
N PRO A 224 -7.53 5.54 31.43
CA PRO A 224 -6.12 5.24 31.24
C PRO A 224 -5.75 5.15 29.75
N LYS A 225 -4.54 5.58 29.41
CA LYS A 225 -4.06 5.60 28.00
C LYS A 225 -4.00 4.21 27.34
N ASN A 226 -3.94 3.15 28.14
CA ASN A 226 -3.85 1.77 27.66
C ASN A 226 -5.21 1.11 27.51
N ASP A 227 -6.30 1.78 27.87
CA ASP A 227 -7.63 1.19 27.82
C ASP A 227 -8.41 1.77 26.63
N CYS A 228 -9.42 1.04 26.16
CA CYS A 228 -10.30 1.44 25.07
C CYS A 228 -11.72 0.93 25.31
N ILE A 229 -12.67 1.56 24.63
CA ILE A 229 -14.07 1.17 24.65
C ILE A 229 -14.48 0.82 23.22
N LEU A 230 -15.05 -0.37 23.03
CA LEU A 230 -15.55 -0.85 21.75
C LEU A 230 -17.06 -0.83 21.76
N PHE A 231 -17.64 -0.20 20.75
CA PHE A 231 -19.06 -0.23 20.43
C PHE A 231 -19.25 -1.11 19.20
N LEU A 232 -19.87 -2.27 19.39
CA LEU A 232 -20.14 -3.25 18.34
C LEU A 232 -21.64 -3.28 18.05
N LYS A 233 -22.03 -3.27 16.78
CA LYS A 233 -23.43 -3.35 16.40
C LYS A 233 -24.07 -4.64 16.93
N GLY A 234 -25.13 -4.48 17.73
CA GLY A 234 -25.92 -5.60 18.27
C GLY A 234 -25.40 -6.17 19.58
N GLU A 235 -24.26 -5.68 20.07
CA GLU A 235 -23.63 -6.14 21.30
C GLU A 235 -23.53 -5.02 22.34
N ARG A 236 -23.31 -5.39 23.60
CA ARG A 236 -23.04 -4.41 24.65
C ARG A 236 -21.66 -3.79 24.46
N PRO A 237 -21.46 -2.53 24.90
CA PRO A 237 -20.13 -1.92 24.88
C PRO A 237 -19.12 -2.75 25.66
N ILE A 238 -17.91 -2.91 25.11
CA ILE A 238 -16.82 -3.68 25.71
C ILE A 238 -15.73 -2.72 26.16
N TYR A 239 -15.30 -2.84 27.41
CA TYR A 239 -14.12 -2.15 27.95
C TYR A 239 -12.94 -3.11 27.91
N ASP A 240 -11.87 -2.75 27.20
CA ASP A 240 -10.69 -3.62 27.02
C ASP A 240 -9.39 -2.81 26.97
N LYS A 241 -8.25 -3.50 26.85
CA LYS A 241 -6.93 -2.90 26.70
C LYS A 241 -6.55 -2.75 25.23
N LYS A 242 -5.84 -1.66 24.93
CA LYS A 242 -5.23 -1.42 23.62
C LYS A 242 -4.17 -2.46 23.34
N ASN A 243 -4.25 -3.05 22.14
CA ASN A 243 -3.20 -3.90 21.63
C ASN A 243 -2.13 -3.04 20.93
N TRP A 244 -0.98 -2.87 21.57
CA TRP A 244 0.14 -2.12 21.01
C TRP A 244 0.94 -3.01 20.05
N PRO A 245 0.97 -2.72 18.74
CA PRO A 245 1.56 -3.62 17.74
C PRO A 245 3.09 -3.71 17.84
N PHE A 246 3.74 -2.70 18.40
CA PHE A 246 5.21 -2.57 18.47
C PHE A 246 5.91 -3.70 19.23
N ASN A 247 5.20 -4.41 20.10
CA ASN A 247 5.77 -5.50 20.89
C ASN A 247 5.51 -6.89 20.29
N THR A 248 4.75 -6.98 19.19
CA THR A 248 4.40 -8.25 18.55
C THR A 248 5.60 -8.85 17.82
N GLU A 249 5.64 -10.19 17.74
CA GLU A 249 6.69 -10.92 17.01
C GLU A 249 6.76 -10.49 15.55
N VAL A 250 5.59 -10.36 14.90
CA VAL A 250 5.47 -9.92 13.51
C VAL A 250 6.07 -8.53 13.28
N PHE A 251 5.87 -7.59 14.22
CA PHE A 251 6.46 -6.25 14.10
C PHE A 251 7.98 -6.29 14.21
N LYS A 252 8.52 -7.10 15.13
CA LYS A 252 9.97 -7.27 15.30
C LYS A 252 10.61 -7.95 14.09
N GLU A 253 9.91 -8.89 13.44
CA GLU A 253 10.36 -9.48 12.18
C GLU A 253 10.40 -8.43 11.05
N ALA A 254 9.35 -7.61 10.93
CA ALA A 254 9.32 -6.53 9.96
C ALA A 254 10.43 -5.49 10.19
N GLU A 255 10.71 -5.15 11.46
CA GLU A 255 11.80 -4.24 11.85
C GLU A 255 13.18 -4.79 11.45
N LYS A 256 13.40 -6.11 11.62
CA LYS A 256 14.63 -6.77 11.16
C LYS A 256 14.79 -6.71 9.64
N ILE A 257 13.70 -6.94 8.89
CA ILE A 257 13.71 -6.91 7.42
C ILE A 257 13.99 -5.50 6.89
N ALA A 258 13.44 -4.47 7.55
CA ALA A 258 13.63 -3.08 7.15
C ALA A 258 15.11 -2.61 7.24
N GLY A 259 15.92 -3.24 8.09
CA GLY A 259 17.32 -2.87 8.30
C GLY A 259 17.50 -1.48 8.91
N GLN A 260 18.75 -1.01 9.06
CA GLN A 260 19.05 0.28 9.70
C GLN A 260 18.59 1.50 8.89
N ASN A 261 18.55 1.39 7.56
CA ASN A 261 18.22 2.50 6.67
C ASN A 261 16.74 2.52 6.25
N GLY A 262 15.92 1.58 6.76
CA GLY A 262 14.51 1.47 6.45
C GLY A 262 14.22 1.08 5.00
N TYR A 263 12.97 1.26 4.58
CA TYR A 263 12.51 0.98 3.23
C TYR A 263 13.21 1.88 2.20
N LYS A 264 13.97 1.27 1.28
CA LYS A 264 14.53 1.96 0.11
C LYS A 264 13.59 1.80 -1.07
N ASN A 265 13.12 2.92 -1.61
CA ASN A 265 12.29 2.90 -2.81
C ASN A 265 13.13 2.38 -3.99
N PRO A 266 12.70 1.31 -4.70
CA PRO A 266 13.44 0.76 -5.85
C PRO A 266 13.49 1.71 -7.06
N VAL A 267 12.72 2.81 -7.01
CA VAL A 267 12.64 3.79 -8.08
C VAL A 267 13.66 4.90 -7.87
N TYR A 268 14.59 5.06 -8.82
CA TYR A 268 15.54 6.15 -8.84
C TYR A 268 15.01 7.33 -9.63
N VAL A 269 15.16 8.53 -9.07
CA VAL A 269 14.68 9.78 -9.66
C VAL A 269 15.85 10.73 -9.82
N SER A 270 16.16 11.08 -11.06
CA SER A 270 17.10 12.16 -11.36
C SER A 270 16.34 13.39 -11.84
N TYR A 271 16.82 14.57 -11.46
CA TYR A 271 16.26 15.84 -11.91
C TYR A 271 17.18 16.45 -12.96
N ASP A 272 16.66 16.62 -14.18
CA ASP A 272 17.36 17.33 -15.24
C ASP A 272 17.04 18.83 -15.13
N GLU A 273 18.00 19.60 -14.60
CA GLU A 273 17.88 21.05 -14.43
C GLU A 273 17.69 21.81 -15.75
N ARG A 274 18.20 21.27 -16.88
CA ARG A 274 18.14 21.95 -18.19
C ARG A 274 16.74 21.92 -18.77
N ASN A 275 16.08 20.77 -18.66
CA ASN A 275 14.72 20.56 -19.16
C ASN A 275 13.65 20.74 -18.08
N LYS A 276 14.05 20.99 -16.82
CA LYS A 276 13.17 21.04 -15.63
C LYS A 276 12.24 19.82 -15.56
N LYS A 277 12.81 18.65 -15.85
CA LYS A 277 12.06 17.39 -15.96
C LYS A 277 12.67 16.35 -15.02
N TYR A 278 11.81 15.60 -14.35
CA TYR A 278 12.24 14.43 -13.60
C TYR A 278 12.29 13.21 -14.52
N ILE A 279 13.38 12.45 -14.45
CA ILE A 279 13.54 11.18 -15.15
C ILE A 279 13.44 10.07 -14.11
N THR A 280 12.54 9.12 -14.38
CA THR A 280 12.35 7.93 -13.53
C THR A 280 13.08 6.76 -14.18
N THR A 281 14.13 6.27 -13.53
CA THR A 281 14.77 5.00 -13.95
C THR A 281 14.16 3.88 -13.12
N ARG A 282 13.53 2.92 -13.81
CA ARG A 282 12.99 1.70 -13.18
C ARG A 282 14.04 0.60 -13.30
N PHE A 283 14.32 -0.07 -12.19
CA PHE A 283 14.94 -1.38 -12.25
C PHE A 283 13.80 -2.40 -12.36
N GLU A 284 13.42 -2.76 -13.58
CA GLU A 284 12.56 -3.94 -13.75
C GLU A 284 13.45 -5.16 -13.57
N SER A 285 13.28 -5.87 -12.46
CA SER A 285 13.80 -7.22 -12.34
C SER A 285 13.13 -8.07 -13.43
N ARG A 286 13.84 -8.30 -14.54
CA ARG A 286 13.36 -9.14 -15.65
C ARG A 286 13.05 -10.57 -15.21
N LEU A 287 13.56 -10.98 -14.04
CA LEU A 287 13.34 -12.26 -13.38
C LEU A 287 12.66 -12.03 -12.04
N ASN A 288 11.45 -12.58 -11.88
CA ASN A 288 10.76 -12.67 -10.60
C ASN A 288 10.79 -14.13 -10.13
N TYR A 289 11.30 -14.37 -8.93
CA TYR A 289 11.26 -15.68 -8.31
C TYR A 289 9.86 -15.95 -7.75
N ILE A 290 9.23 -17.03 -8.22
CA ILE A 290 7.83 -17.39 -7.95
C ILE A 290 7.82 -18.62 -7.02
N SER A 291 6.91 -18.67 -6.05
CA SER A 291 6.77 -19.83 -5.15
C SER A 291 6.09 -21.02 -5.85
N LYS A 292 6.25 -22.24 -5.32
CA LYS A 292 5.61 -23.44 -5.90
C LYS A 292 4.08 -23.32 -6.01
N GLU A 293 3.43 -22.69 -5.03
CA GLU A 293 1.98 -22.45 -5.07
C GLU A 293 1.57 -21.49 -6.19
N GLU A 294 2.41 -20.50 -6.47
CA GLU A 294 2.15 -19.51 -7.51
C GLU A 294 2.36 -20.10 -8.90
N PHE A 295 3.36 -20.96 -9.08
CA PHE A 295 3.54 -21.71 -10.33
C PHE A 295 2.27 -22.50 -10.68
N THR A 296 1.69 -23.23 -9.72
CA THR A 296 0.46 -23.99 -9.95
C THR A 296 -0.72 -23.10 -10.36
N PHE A 297 -0.80 -21.88 -9.83
CA PHE A 297 -1.82 -20.91 -10.23
C PHE A 297 -1.64 -20.42 -11.66
N PHE A 298 -0.40 -20.11 -12.08
CA PHE A 298 -0.12 -19.73 -13.46
C PHE A 298 -0.32 -20.87 -14.45
N GLU A 299 -0.04 -22.11 -14.05
CA GLU A 299 -0.29 -23.30 -14.88
C GLU A 299 -1.79 -23.50 -15.14
N GLU A 300 -2.64 -23.26 -14.12
CA GLU A 300 -4.10 -23.27 -14.30
C GLU A 300 -4.55 -22.12 -15.21
N LYS A 301 -4.00 -20.91 -15.01
CA LYS A 301 -4.33 -19.76 -15.84
C LYS A 301 -3.85 -19.87 -17.29
N ALA A 302 -2.72 -20.51 -17.54
CA ALA A 302 -2.21 -20.77 -18.89
C ALA A 302 -3.20 -21.59 -19.74
N LYS A 303 -4.10 -22.36 -19.11
CA LYS A 303 -5.15 -23.11 -19.82
C LYS A 303 -6.29 -22.20 -20.32
N GLU A 304 -6.52 -21.07 -19.67
CA GLU A 304 -7.58 -20.12 -20.00
C GLU A 304 -7.05 -18.91 -20.78
N ASP A 305 -5.82 -18.46 -20.50
CA ASP A 305 -5.20 -17.26 -21.07
C ASP A 305 -3.96 -17.64 -21.90
N SER A 306 -4.05 -17.44 -23.22
CA SER A 306 -2.97 -17.74 -24.18
C SER A 306 -1.72 -16.86 -24.02
N SER A 307 -1.78 -15.80 -23.21
CA SER A 307 -0.63 -14.92 -22.93
C SER A 307 0.32 -15.49 -21.88
N ILE A 308 -0.12 -16.45 -21.06
CA ILE A 308 0.67 -17.06 -20.00
C ILE A 308 1.17 -18.42 -20.49
N GLN A 309 2.49 -18.62 -20.50
CA GLN A 309 3.13 -19.87 -20.89
C GLN A 309 3.97 -20.41 -19.73
N THR A 310 3.88 -21.71 -19.49
CA THR A 310 4.64 -22.39 -18.45
C THR A 310 5.45 -23.52 -19.10
N PHE A 311 6.71 -23.65 -18.73
CA PHE A 311 7.62 -24.70 -19.17
C PHE A 311 8.47 -25.18 -18.00
N GLN A 312 8.88 -26.44 -18.01
CA GLN A 312 9.85 -27.00 -17.07
C GLN A 312 11.20 -27.14 -17.76
N ILE A 313 12.24 -26.59 -17.16
CA ILE A 313 13.63 -26.64 -17.65
C ILE A 313 14.51 -27.03 -16.46
N ASP A 314 15.56 -27.80 -16.74
CA ASP A 314 16.58 -28.16 -15.75
C ASP A 314 17.50 -26.96 -15.42
N GLU A 315 18.27 -27.08 -14.34
CA GLU A 315 19.10 -25.99 -13.82
C GLU A 315 20.24 -25.62 -14.80
N GLU A 316 20.85 -26.64 -15.42
CA GLU A 316 21.94 -26.45 -16.37
C GLU A 316 21.45 -25.80 -17.67
N ALA A 317 20.37 -26.29 -18.30
CA ALA A 317 19.85 -25.65 -19.52
C ALA A 317 19.32 -24.24 -19.25
N PHE A 318 18.79 -23.95 -18.05
CA PHE A 318 18.40 -22.59 -17.68
C PHE A 318 19.59 -21.62 -17.71
N LEU A 319 20.77 -22.04 -17.24
CA LEU A 319 21.99 -21.22 -17.26
C LEU A 319 22.51 -20.99 -18.69
N TYR A 320 22.30 -21.94 -19.60
CA TYR A 320 22.71 -21.84 -21.00
C TYR A 320 21.66 -21.17 -21.92
N LEU A 321 20.47 -20.84 -21.39
CA LEU A 321 19.42 -20.15 -22.15
C LEU A 321 19.72 -18.66 -22.31
N ASN A 322 20.04 -18.25 -23.53
CA ASN A 322 20.27 -16.85 -23.85
C ASN A 322 18.96 -16.12 -24.18
N PHE A 323 18.34 -15.52 -23.16
CA PHE A 323 17.09 -14.76 -23.28
C PHE A 323 17.19 -13.45 -24.10
N ASN A 324 18.38 -13.10 -24.61
CA ASN A 324 18.63 -11.86 -25.36
C ASN A 324 18.84 -12.08 -26.87
N GLU A 325 18.74 -13.30 -27.39
CA GLU A 325 18.83 -13.53 -28.85
C GLU A 325 17.59 -13.00 -29.60
N THR A 326 17.84 -12.34 -30.73
CA THR A 326 16.80 -11.87 -31.65
C THR A 326 17.00 -12.51 -33.04
N PRO A 327 15.94 -13.03 -33.69
CA PRO A 327 14.54 -13.01 -33.27
C PRO A 327 14.29 -13.92 -32.06
N GLN A 328 13.32 -13.56 -31.21
CA GLN A 328 12.92 -14.40 -30.08
C GLN A 328 12.48 -15.78 -30.63
N PRO A 329 13.06 -16.88 -30.15
CA PRO A 329 12.82 -18.20 -30.72
C PRO A 329 11.34 -18.58 -30.64
N SER A 330 10.82 -19.17 -31.70
CA SER A 330 9.43 -19.61 -31.78
C SER A 330 9.16 -20.84 -30.89
N LEU A 331 7.90 -21.07 -30.52
CA LEU A 331 7.44 -22.16 -29.64
C LEU A 331 8.08 -23.54 -29.90
N ARG A 332 8.32 -23.89 -31.18
CA ARG A 332 8.92 -25.17 -31.57
C ARG A 332 10.44 -25.20 -31.43
N GLU A 333 11.08 -24.04 -31.45
CA GLU A 333 12.53 -23.89 -31.32
C GLU A 333 12.93 -23.97 -29.85
N LEU A 334 12.15 -23.37 -28.93
CA LEU A 334 12.37 -23.52 -27.49
C LEU A 334 12.18 -24.98 -27.02
N GLU A 335 11.10 -25.66 -27.45
CA GLU A 335 10.89 -27.09 -27.15
C GLU A 335 11.99 -27.99 -27.75
N LYS A 336 12.56 -27.61 -28.90
CA LYS A 336 13.68 -28.33 -29.52
C LYS A 336 14.99 -28.06 -28.81
N MET A 337 15.27 -26.82 -28.40
CA MET A 337 16.50 -26.46 -27.68
C MET A 337 16.57 -27.18 -26.33
N VAL A 338 15.45 -27.25 -25.58
CA VAL A 338 15.39 -28.00 -24.32
C VAL A 338 15.62 -29.51 -24.55
N LYS A 339 15.14 -30.06 -25.67
CA LYS A 339 15.39 -31.46 -26.04
C LYS A 339 16.80 -31.73 -26.57
N GLU A 340 17.41 -30.78 -27.26
CA GLU A 340 18.77 -30.90 -27.81
C GLU A 340 19.82 -30.83 -26.69
N ILE A 341 19.60 -30.00 -25.66
CA ILE A 341 20.49 -29.91 -24.50
C ILE A 341 20.50 -31.21 -23.69
N GLN A 342 19.34 -31.85 -23.44
CA GLN A 342 19.27 -33.18 -22.81
C GLN A 342 19.99 -34.30 -23.60
N VAL A 343 20.21 -34.12 -24.90
CA VAL A 343 20.89 -35.10 -25.77
C VAL A 343 22.40 -34.84 -25.83
N ALA A 344 22.87 -33.63 -25.53
CA ALA A 344 24.28 -33.29 -25.52
C ALA A 344 25.03 -33.87 -24.30
N GLU A 345 24.39 -33.92 -23.13
CA GLU A 345 25.00 -34.41 -21.87
C GLU A 345 25.33 -35.92 -21.85
N VAL A 346 24.89 -36.72 -22.83
CA VAL A 346 25.20 -38.16 -22.88
C VAL A 346 26.50 -38.48 -23.62
N ASN A 347 27.16 -37.51 -24.25
CA ASN A 347 28.32 -37.76 -25.11
C ASN A 347 29.66 -37.13 -24.65
N GLU A 348 29.74 -36.51 -23.48
CA GLU A 348 30.97 -35.86 -22.99
C GLU A 348 31.48 -36.42 -21.63
N GLU A 349 31.18 -37.69 -21.31
CA GLU A 349 31.90 -38.41 -20.26
C GLU A 349 33.18 -39.05 -20.83
N GLU A 350 34.24 -38.27 -21.04
CA GLU A 350 35.63 -38.71 -21.02
C GLU A 350 36.56 -37.49 -21.12
N GLU A 351 36.98 -36.93 -19.97
CA GLU A 351 38.38 -36.52 -19.67
C GLU A 351 38.49 -35.77 -18.32
N GLU A 352 39.18 -36.43 -17.37
CA GLU A 352 40.14 -35.95 -16.34
C GLU A 352 39.78 -34.75 -15.42
N LYS A 353 39.51 -34.95 -14.11
CA LYS A 353 40.42 -35.18 -12.95
C LYS A 353 41.24 -33.98 -12.42
N GLU A 354 41.01 -33.69 -11.12
CA GLU A 354 41.91 -33.09 -10.10
C GLU A 354 42.31 -31.61 -10.27
N THR A 355 42.09 -30.68 -9.32
CA THR A 355 42.58 -30.67 -7.92
C THR A 355 41.99 -29.49 -7.12
N ASP A 356 41.80 -29.70 -5.82
CA ASP A 356 41.63 -28.66 -4.77
C ASP A 356 42.90 -27.80 -4.61
N GLN A 357 42.74 -26.49 -4.35
CA GLN A 357 43.40 -25.72 -3.26
C GLN A 357 43.15 -24.20 -3.37
N GLN A 358 42.61 -23.59 -2.30
CA GLN A 358 42.80 -22.18 -1.99
C GLN A 358 44.18 -21.96 -1.31
N PRO A 359 44.80 -20.79 -1.52
CA PRO A 359 45.23 -20.02 -0.36
C PRO A 359 45.04 -18.49 -0.44
N ASP A 360 45.06 -17.92 0.76
CA ASP A 360 44.94 -16.52 1.19
C ASP A 360 46.02 -15.54 0.66
N MET A 361 45.56 -14.30 0.43
CA MET A 361 46.11 -12.98 0.83
C MET A 361 47.45 -12.43 0.26
N LEU A 362 47.28 -11.28 -0.43
CA LEU A 362 48.13 -10.07 -0.49
C LEU A 362 49.58 -10.19 -0.99
N GLN A 363 49.82 -9.75 -2.24
CA GLN A 363 51.10 -9.16 -2.65
C GLN A 363 50.97 -8.20 -3.87
N ASP A 364 51.69 -7.09 -3.75
CA ASP A 364 52.09 -6.05 -4.72
C ASP A 364 51.50 -6.09 -6.15
N ARG A 365 50.70 -5.07 -6.48
CA ARG A 365 50.31 -4.75 -7.88
C ARG A 365 51.55 -4.29 -8.66
N GLY A 366 52.27 -5.27 -9.21
CA GLY A 366 53.30 -5.06 -10.22
C GLY A 366 52.72 -4.46 -11.51
N GLN A 367 53.60 -3.90 -12.33
CA GLN A 367 53.29 -3.19 -13.58
C GLN A 367 52.32 -3.98 -14.48
N TRP A 368 51.13 -3.43 -14.73
CA TRP A 368 50.10 -4.06 -15.55
C TRP A 368 50.51 -4.12 -17.02
N ASP A 369 50.41 -5.30 -17.62
CA ASP A 369 50.60 -5.48 -19.05
C ASP A 369 49.29 -5.15 -19.78
N LEU A 370 49.18 -3.88 -20.19
CA LEU A 370 48.01 -3.30 -20.88
C LEU A 370 48.05 -3.53 -22.39
N SER A 371 48.75 -4.56 -22.87
CA SER A 371 48.82 -4.87 -24.29
C SER A 371 47.61 -5.68 -24.75
N GLY A 372 46.82 -5.12 -25.66
CA GLY A 372 45.66 -5.78 -26.29
C GLY A 372 44.39 -4.94 -26.27
N ASP A 373 43.26 -5.58 -26.57
CA ASP A 373 41.93 -4.98 -26.47
C ASP A 373 41.51 -4.89 -24.98
N ILE A 374 40.69 -3.88 -24.64
CA ILE A 374 40.25 -3.60 -23.26
C ILE A 374 39.54 -4.82 -22.66
N ILE A 375 38.79 -5.56 -23.47
CA ILE A 375 38.08 -6.76 -23.06
C ILE A 375 39.06 -7.89 -22.67
N ASP A 376 40.17 -8.02 -23.37
CA ASP A 376 41.19 -9.02 -23.06
C ASP A 376 41.97 -8.65 -21.78
N CYS A 377 42.24 -7.36 -21.57
CA CYS A 377 42.84 -6.88 -20.32
C CYS A 377 41.88 -7.09 -19.13
N PHE A 378 40.59 -6.79 -19.31
CA PHE A 378 39.58 -7.00 -18.27
C PHE A 378 39.46 -8.47 -17.89
N ARG A 379 39.47 -9.39 -18.87
CA ARG A 379 39.44 -10.83 -18.60
C ARG A 379 40.67 -11.33 -17.85
N ARG A 380 41.86 -10.77 -18.13
CA ARG A 380 43.11 -11.20 -17.46
C ARG A 380 43.17 -10.77 -16.00
N TYR A 381 42.63 -9.60 -15.67
CA TYR A 381 42.79 -8.99 -14.34
C TYR A 381 41.48 -8.86 -13.56
N SER A 382 40.34 -9.38 -14.05
CA SER A 382 39.04 -9.26 -13.35
C SER A 382 39.11 -9.81 -11.93
N SER A 383 39.88 -10.87 -11.71
CA SER A 383 40.04 -11.50 -10.39
C SER A 383 40.82 -10.64 -9.37
N GLU A 384 41.58 -9.64 -9.85
CA GLU A 384 42.45 -8.78 -9.03
C GLU A 384 41.90 -7.34 -8.85
N LEU A 385 40.82 -7.01 -9.57
CA LEU A 385 40.12 -5.73 -9.52
C LEU A 385 39.01 -5.76 -8.47
N SER A 386 38.87 -4.68 -7.69
CA SER A 386 37.77 -4.55 -6.73
C SER A 386 36.42 -4.34 -7.44
N PRO A 387 35.28 -4.64 -6.80
CA PRO A 387 33.95 -4.51 -7.42
C PRO A 387 33.67 -3.09 -7.94
N GLU A 388 34.17 -2.06 -7.23
CA GLU A 388 34.00 -0.66 -7.61
C GLU A 388 34.86 -0.29 -8.84
N GLU A 389 36.09 -0.83 -8.94
CA GLU A 389 36.95 -0.63 -10.11
C GLU A 389 36.39 -1.33 -11.37
N GLN A 390 35.77 -2.50 -11.19
CA GLN A 390 35.11 -3.22 -12.29
C GLN A 390 33.89 -2.44 -12.83
N GLU A 391 33.08 -1.84 -11.95
CA GLU A 391 31.94 -1.03 -12.35
C GLU A 391 32.35 0.23 -13.12
N GLU A 392 33.44 0.90 -12.75
CA GLU A 392 33.95 2.06 -13.51
C GLU A 392 34.44 1.66 -14.91
N ILE A 393 35.12 0.52 -15.04
CA ILE A 393 35.62 0.04 -16.35
C ILE A 393 34.45 -0.38 -17.25
N ILE A 394 33.47 -1.11 -16.72
CA ILE A 394 32.27 -1.51 -17.48
C ILE A 394 31.50 -0.27 -17.94
N LYS A 395 31.35 0.73 -17.07
CA LYS A 395 30.68 1.98 -17.42
C LYS A 395 31.44 2.77 -18.49
N GLY A 396 32.78 2.77 -18.44
CA GLY A 396 33.61 3.38 -19.49
C GLY A 396 33.48 2.69 -20.85
N ILE A 397 33.38 1.35 -20.86
CA ILE A 397 33.13 0.55 -22.07
C ILE A 397 31.73 0.82 -22.64
N GLU A 398 30.71 0.92 -21.78
CA GLU A 398 29.34 1.27 -22.19
C GLU A 398 29.21 2.70 -22.73
N GLU A 399 30.03 3.63 -22.24
CA GLU A 399 30.13 5.00 -22.76
C GLU A 399 30.98 5.09 -24.05
N GLY A 400 31.53 3.98 -24.53
CA GLY A 400 32.23 3.88 -25.81
C GLY A 400 33.71 4.28 -25.78
N MET A 401 34.33 4.33 -24.59
CA MET A 401 35.77 4.52 -24.48
C MET A 401 36.49 3.20 -24.85
N THR A 402 37.35 3.26 -25.86
CA THR A 402 38.05 2.09 -26.43
C THR A 402 39.57 2.18 -26.32
N ASP A 403 40.11 3.28 -25.79
CA ASP A 403 41.54 3.48 -25.48
C ASP A 403 41.77 3.55 -23.96
#